data_AF-A0A1H1E596-F1
#
_entry.id   AF-A0A1H1E596-F1
#
_cell.length_a   1.000
_cell.length_b   1.000
_cell.length_c   1.000
_cell.angle_alpha   90.00
_cell.angle_beta   90.00
_cell.angle_gamma   90.00
#
_symmetry.space_group_name_H-M   'P 1'
#
loop_
_entity.id
_entity.type
_entity.pdbx_description
1 polymer ?
#
loop_
_entity_poly.entity_id
_entity_poly.type
_entity_poly.pdbx_seq_one_letter_code
_entity_poly.pdbx_strand_id
1 'polypeptide(L)'
;MGDESGVRDDWSLPDGLVAELEGLQLHQLREVVHYAQGRIRELQAPLSDKIEAAPGEEILATEERPEYTEVIKSEPCGEECSDCPHGPYLYHVYEEVKPDGRTSLHWVFLGRVFSRHD
;
A
#
# COMPACT_ATOMS: atom_id res chain seq x y z
N MET A 1 -40.10 17.66 -5.55
CA MET A 1 -38.98 18.48 -5.04
C MET A 1 -38.70 17.97 -3.63
N GLY A 2 -37.58 17.36 -3.27
CA GLY A 2 -36.36 17.07 -4.01
C GLY A 2 -36.15 15.57 -4.18
N ASP A 3 -35.42 15.28 -5.25
CA ASP A 3 -34.89 13.98 -5.60
C ASP A 3 -33.66 13.75 -4.71
N GLU A 4 -33.77 12.86 -3.71
CA GLU A 4 -32.63 12.36 -2.94
C GLU A 4 -31.97 11.20 -3.70
N SER A 5 -31.48 11.47 -4.93
CA SER A 5 -30.49 10.61 -5.58
C SER A 5 -29.16 10.75 -4.85
N GLY A 6 -29.09 10.13 -3.66
CA GLY A 6 -27.82 9.67 -3.13
C GLY A 6 -27.29 8.63 -4.10
N VAL A 7 -26.25 9.00 -4.84
CA VAL A 7 -25.44 8.11 -5.67
C VAL A 7 -25.12 6.87 -4.83
N ARG A 8 -25.81 5.76 -5.11
CA ARG A 8 -25.41 4.46 -4.58
C ARG A 8 -24.16 4.08 -5.35
N ASP A 9 -23.07 3.89 -4.60
CA ASP A 9 -21.82 3.33 -5.11
C ASP A 9 -22.10 2.23 -6.14
N ASP A 10 -21.46 2.32 -7.31
CA ASP A 10 -21.51 1.38 -8.44
C ASP A 10 -20.83 0.02 -8.12
N TRP A 11 -20.81 -0.35 -6.84
CA TRP A 11 -20.19 -1.55 -6.30
C TRP A 11 -21.25 -2.61 -5.95
N SER A 12 -22.21 -2.85 -6.84
CA SER A 12 -23.17 -3.94 -6.64
C SER A 12 -22.59 -5.27 -7.12
N LEU A 13 -22.54 -6.25 -6.21
CA LEU A 13 -22.26 -7.64 -6.59
C LEU A 13 -23.37 -8.17 -7.51
N PRO A 14 -23.06 -9.04 -8.49
CA PRO A 14 -24.09 -9.68 -9.31
C PRO A 14 -25.10 -10.45 -8.45
N ASP A 15 -26.40 -10.35 -8.76
CA ASP A 15 -27.49 -10.97 -7.98
C ASP A 15 -27.26 -12.47 -7.71
N GLY A 16 -26.70 -13.20 -8.68
CA GLY A 16 -26.38 -14.62 -8.51
C GLY A 16 -25.35 -14.86 -7.41
N LEU A 17 -24.31 -14.02 -7.34
CA LEU A 17 -23.29 -14.10 -6.30
C LEU A 17 -23.86 -13.71 -4.93
N VAL A 18 -24.76 -12.73 -4.86
CA VAL A 18 -25.46 -12.38 -3.62
C VAL A 18 -26.25 -13.58 -3.09
N ALA A 19 -27.04 -14.22 -3.95
CA ALA A 19 -27.82 -15.40 -3.57
C ALA A 19 -26.94 -16.58 -3.11
N GLU A 20 -25.77 -16.77 -3.72
CA GLU A 20 -24.79 -17.77 -3.27
C GLU A 20 -24.25 -17.45 -1.87
N LEU A 21 -23.87 -16.19 -1.61
CA LEU A 21 -23.35 -15.75 -0.31
C LEU A 21 -24.40 -15.83 0.80
N GLU A 22 -25.66 -15.50 0.53
CA GLU A 22 -26.78 -15.63 1.48
C GLU A 22 -27.04 -17.07 1.92
N GLY A 23 -26.69 -18.05 1.09
CA GLY A 23 -26.79 -19.48 1.40
C GLY A 23 -25.69 -20.02 2.32
N LEU A 24 -24.63 -19.25 2.58
CA LEU A 24 -23.46 -19.69 3.33
C LEU A 24 -23.63 -19.55 4.84
N GLN A 25 -22.99 -20.46 5.58
CA GLN A 25 -22.84 -20.37 7.02
C GLN A 25 -21.71 -19.39 7.39
N LEU A 26 -21.73 -18.86 8.62
CA LEU A 26 -20.74 -17.88 9.10
C LEU A 26 -19.28 -18.30 8.90
N HIS A 27 -18.94 -19.58 9.10
CA HIS A 27 -17.57 -20.07 8.91
C HIS A 27 -17.16 -20.03 7.44
N GLN A 28 -18.05 -20.37 6.52
CA GLN A 28 -17.81 -20.32 5.07
C GLN A 28 -17.67 -18.87 4.59
N LEU A 29 -18.48 -17.95 5.13
CA LEU A 29 -18.33 -16.51 4.84
C LEU A 29 -16.95 -15.98 5.27
N ARG A 30 -16.42 -16.44 6.42
CA ARG A 30 -15.06 -16.09 6.85
C ARG A 30 -14.00 -16.62 5.88
N GLU A 31 -14.17 -17.84 5.37
CA GLU A 31 -13.28 -18.41 4.35
C GLU A 31 -13.34 -17.63 3.04
N VAL A 32 -14.53 -17.21 2.60
CA VAL A 32 -14.72 -16.35 1.43
C VAL A 32 -13.99 -15.02 1.61
N VAL A 33 -14.15 -14.36 2.78
CA VAL A 33 -13.43 -13.11 3.08
C VAL A 33 -11.92 -13.32 3.02
N HIS A 34 -11.41 -14.38 3.64
CA HIS A 34 -9.98 -14.69 3.64
C HIS A 34 -9.46 -14.92 2.21
N TYR A 35 -10.18 -15.70 1.40
CA TYR A 35 -9.82 -15.94 0.00
C TYR A 35 -9.86 -14.66 -0.83
N ALA A 36 -10.94 -13.87 -0.71
CA ALA A 36 -11.11 -12.62 -1.44
C ALA A 36 -9.99 -11.62 -1.10
N GLN A 37 -9.62 -11.50 0.18
CA GLN A 37 -8.49 -10.68 0.61
C GLN A 37 -7.17 -11.17 -0.01
N GLY A 38 -6.94 -12.48 -0.09
CA GLY A 38 -5.79 -13.05 -0.79
C GLY A 38 -5.78 -12.70 -2.27
N ARG A 39 -6.92 -12.86 -2.93
CA ARG A 39 -7.06 -12.56 -4.36
C ARG A 39 -6.89 -11.08 -4.67
N ILE A 40 -7.38 -10.20 -3.80
CA ILE A 40 -7.15 -8.75 -3.90
C ILE A 40 -5.66 -8.44 -3.85
N ARG A 41 -4.93 -9.02 -2.89
CA ARG A 41 -3.46 -8.82 -2.79
C ARG A 41 -2.72 -9.31 -4.03
N GLU A 42 -3.12 -10.43 -4.61
CA GLU A 42 -2.52 -10.94 -5.86
C GLU A 42 -2.80 -10.06 -7.08
N LEU A 43 -3.97 -9.42 -7.12
CA LEU A 43 -4.41 -8.60 -8.25
C LEU A 43 -3.95 -7.15 -8.15
N GLN A 44 -3.67 -6.67 -6.95
CA GLN A 44 -3.06 -5.36 -6.76
C GLN A 44 -1.66 -5.37 -7.40
N ALA A 45 -1.36 -4.34 -8.18
CA ALA A 45 0.01 -4.11 -8.63
C ALA A 45 0.95 -4.09 -7.40
N PRO A 46 2.16 -4.65 -7.53
CA PRO A 46 3.09 -4.68 -6.42
C PRO A 46 3.30 -3.26 -5.88
N LEU A 47 3.37 -3.14 -4.56
CA LEU A 47 3.49 -1.83 -3.92
C LEU A 47 4.71 -1.07 -4.43
N SER A 48 5.78 -1.79 -4.78
CA SER A 48 7.01 -1.26 -5.39
C SER A 48 6.73 -0.43 -6.66
N ASP A 49 5.75 -0.79 -7.48
CA ASP A 49 5.34 -0.04 -8.68
C ASP A 49 4.71 1.32 -8.34
N LYS A 50 4.18 1.49 -7.12
CA LYS A 50 3.59 2.75 -6.63
C LYS A 50 4.61 3.66 -5.94
N ILE A 51 5.82 3.17 -5.67
CA ILE A 51 6.84 3.89 -4.89
C ILE A 51 7.67 4.74 -5.85
N GLU A 52 7.52 6.05 -5.73
CA GLU A 52 8.28 7.03 -6.51
C GLU A 52 9.18 7.87 -5.60
N ALA A 53 10.37 8.20 -6.08
CA ALA A 53 11.26 9.13 -5.38
C ALA A 53 10.67 10.54 -5.43
N ALA A 54 10.66 11.25 -4.30
CA ALA A 54 10.30 12.66 -4.31
C ALA A 54 11.39 13.49 -5.01
N PRO A 55 11.12 14.75 -5.43
CA PRO A 55 12.12 15.59 -6.08
C PRO A 55 13.42 15.69 -5.27
N GLY A 56 14.53 15.27 -5.87
CA GLY A 56 15.87 15.29 -5.27
C GLY A 56 16.23 14.04 -4.45
N GLU A 57 15.26 13.18 -4.14
CA GLU A 57 15.51 11.86 -3.55
C GLU A 57 15.95 10.85 -4.60
N GLU A 58 16.64 9.80 -4.17
CA GLU A 58 17.01 8.67 -5.01
C GLU A 58 16.66 7.36 -4.30
N ILE A 59 15.81 6.53 -4.92
CA ILE A 59 15.53 5.17 -4.44
C ILE A 59 16.67 4.27 -4.91
N LEU A 60 17.41 3.70 -3.97
CA LEU A 60 18.56 2.85 -4.21
C LEU A 60 18.20 1.37 -4.30
N ALA A 61 17.19 0.93 -3.55
CA ALA A 61 16.70 -0.45 -3.58
C ALA A 61 15.25 -0.56 -3.09
N THR A 62 14.52 -1.51 -3.64
CA THR A 62 13.20 -1.96 -3.16
C THR A 62 13.18 -3.48 -3.03
N GLU A 63 12.62 -3.99 -1.92
CA GLU A 63 12.41 -5.43 -1.72
C GLU A 63 11.01 -5.68 -1.15
N GLU A 64 10.24 -6.56 -1.80
CA GLU A 64 8.88 -6.88 -1.37
C GLU A 64 8.87 -7.91 -0.24
N ARG A 65 8.08 -7.63 0.80
CA ARG A 65 7.73 -8.55 1.88
C ARG A 65 6.21 -8.77 1.88
N PRO A 66 5.70 -9.82 2.54
CA PRO A 66 4.26 -10.09 2.57
C PRO A 66 3.40 -8.94 3.15
N GLU A 67 3.91 -8.19 4.13
CA GLU A 67 3.17 -7.12 4.79
C GLU A 67 3.62 -5.69 4.43
N TYR A 68 4.79 -5.53 3.80
CA TYR A 68 5.38 -4.22 3.49
C TYR A 68 6.42 -4.33 2.36
N THR A 69 6.88 -3.21 1.83
CA THR A 69 8.05 -3.12 0.95
C THR A 69 9.18 -2.42 1.71
N GLU A 70 10.36 -3.04 1.72
CA GLU A 70 11.60 -2.39 2.17
C GLU A 70 12.05 -1.42 1.10
N VAL A 71 12.27 -0.17 1.47
CA VAL A 71 12.80 0.85 0.56
C VAL A 71 14.05 1.44 1.16
N ILE A 72 15.14 1.41 0.41
CA ILE A 72 16.38 2.12 0.74
C ILE A 72 16.44 3.34 -0.16
N LYS A 73 16.47 4.54 0.41
CA LYS A 73 16.63 5.79 -0.35
C LYS A 73 17.68 6.72 0.25
N SER A 74 18.21 7.60 -0.59
CA SER A 74 18.94 8.80 -0.16
C SER A 74 18.05 10.03 -0.35
N GLU A 75 18.26 11.05 0.47
CA GLU A 75 17.48 12.29 0.43
C GLU A 75 18.39 13.52 0.59
N PRO A 76 18.13 14.62 -0.12
CA PRO A 76 18.91 15.83 0.02
C PRO A 76 18.51 16.57 1.31
N CYS A 77 19.48 17.19 1.98
CA CYS A 77 19.20 18.23 2.97
C CYS A 77 18.74 19.50 2.22
N GLY A 78 17.73 20.21 2.74
CA GLY A 78 17.26 21.48 2.17
C GLY A 78 18.23 22.67 2.35
N GLU A 79 19.51 22.39 2.65
CA GLU A 79 20.56 23.34 3.02
C GLU A 79 21.83 23.07 2.21
N GLU A 80 22.76 24.01 2.13
CA GLU A 80 24.10 23.73 1.60
C GLU A 80 24.92 22.94 2.64
N CYS A 81 24.79 21.61 2.63
CA CYS A 81 25.59 20.71 3.45
C CYS A 81 26.64 19.94 2.61
N SER A 82 27.83 19.72 3.17
CA SER A 82 28.96 19.10 2.47
C SER A 82 28.88 17.57 2.35
N ASP A 83 27.91 16.95 3.02
CA ASP A 83 27.73 15.48 3.12
C ASP A 83 26.37 15.05 2.57
N CYS A 84 25.99 15.67 1.45
CA CYS A 84 24.72 15.50 0.75
C CYS A 84 24.90 14.65 -0.52
N PRO A 85 23.96 13.76 -0.90
CA PRO A 85 22.70 13.43 -0.23
C PRO A 85 22.89 12.58 1.04
N HIS A 86 21.95 12.69 1.97
CA HIS A 86 21.94 11.94 3.22
C HIS A 86 21.40 10.52 3.06
N GLY A 87 21.78 9.67 4.00
CA GLY A 87 21.43 8.26 4.04
C GLY A 87 22.62 7.34 3.72
N PRO A 88 22.37 6.18 3.10
CA PRO A 88 21.05 5.68 2.74
C PRO A 88 20.20 5.35 3.98
N TYR A 89 18.89 5.46 3.85
CA TYR A 89 17.93 5.21 4.91
C TYR A 89 16.97 4.09 4.52
N LEU A 90 16.68 3.21 5.47
CA LEU A 90 15.72 2.12 5.31
C LEU A 90 14.34 2.54 5.81
N TYR A 91 13.33 2.22 5.03
CA TYR A 91 11.92 2.39 5.34
C TYR A 91 11.17 1.07 5.15
N HIS A 92 10.14 0.86 5.97
CA HIS A 92 9.02 0.00 5.61
C HIS A 92 7.92 0.86 4.98
N VAL A 93 7.45 0.45 3.81
CA VAL A 93 6.37 1.13 3.10
C VAL A 93 5.20 0.18 2.94
N TYR A 94 4.00 0.62 3.28
CA TYR A 94 2.77 -0.16 3.08
C TYR A 94 1.61 0.75 2.67
N GLU A 95 0.58 0.18 2.04
CA GLU A 95 -0.62 0.93 1.69
C GLU A 95 -1.55 1.05 2.91
N GLU A 96 -1.93 2.28 3.26
CA GLU A 96 -2.89 2.57 4.32
C GLU A 96 -4.21 3.04 3.74
N VAL A 97 -5.31 2.37 4.11
CA VAL A 97 -6.67 2.78 3.77
C VAL A 97 -7.14 3.81 4.80
N LYS A 98 -7.47 5.01 4.33
CA LYS A 98 -8.00 6.10 5.16
C LYS A 98 -9.49 5.90 5.47
N PRO A 99 -10.03 6.56 6.51
CA PRO A 99 -11.45 6.45 6.86
C PRO A 99 -12.43 6.85 5.76
N ASP A 100 -11.98 7.66 4.78
CA ASP A 100 -12.76 8.07 3.61
C ASP A 100 -12.65 7.10 2.41
N GLY A 101 -11.99 5.96 2.59
CA GLY A 101 -11.80 4.92 1.57
C GLY A 101 -10.63 5.16 0.62
N ARG A 102 -9.96 6.31 0.67
CA ARG A 102 -8.76 6.56 -0.15
C ARG A 102 -7.57 5.79 0.38
N THR A 103 -6.66 5.39 -0.50
CA THR A 103 -5.39 4.76 -0.11
C THR A 103 -4.22 5.73 -0.26
N SER A 104 -3.21 5.57 0.60
CA SER A 104 -1.94 6.30 0.50
C SER A 104 -0.79 5.43 0.99
N LEU A 105 0.42 5.67 0.47
CA LEU A 105 1.62 5.04 1.02
C LEU A 105 1.93 5.59 2.42
N HIS A 106 2.10 4.69 3.38
CA HIS A 106 2.60 4.98 4.71
C HIS A 106 4.06 4.55 4.81
N TRP A 107 4.93 5.45 5.25
CA TRP A 107 6.38 5.26 5.32
C TRP A 107 6.83 5.26 6.78
N VAL A 108 7.43 4.15 7.21
CA VAL A 108 8.02 4.01 8.56
C VAL A 108 9.53 4.03 8.43
N PHE A 109 10.16 5.09 8.96
CA PHE A 109 11.61 5.21 9.03
C PHE A 109 12.20 4.22 10.04
N LEU A 110 13.20 3.43 9.61
CA LEU A 110 13.86 2.44 10.45
C LEU A 110 15.30 2.79 10.82
N GLY A 111 15.95 3.67 10.05
CA GLY A 111 17.30 4.13 10.36
C GLY A 111 18.21 4.21 9.14
N ARG A 112 19.46 4.59 9.42
CA ARG A 112 20.53 4.61 8.42
C ARG A 112 21.04 3.19 8.17
N VAL A 113 21.23 2.84 6.91
CA VAL A 113 21.94 1.62 6.52
C VAL A 113 23.38 1.97 6.17
N PHE A 114 24.29 1.13 6.60
CA PHE A 114 25.70 1.21 6.23
C PHE A 114 25.97 0.02 5.33
N SER A 115 26.47 0.28 4.12
CA SER A 115 27.01 -0.79 3.28
C SER A 115 28.11 -1.49 4.06
N ARG A 116 28.06 -2.82 4.13
CA ARG A 116 29.18 -3.61 4.63
C ARG A 116 30.25 -3.54 3.55
N HIS A 117 31.36 -2.83 3.80
CA HIS A 117 32.54 -2.94 2.95
C HIS A 117 33.17 -4.32 3.22
N ASP A 118 33.21 -5.16 2.20
CA ASP A 118 34.04 -6.38 2.18
C ASP A 118 35.53 -6.04 2.02
#